data_AF-A0A949YQB5-F1
#
_entry.id   AF-A0A949YQB5-F1
#
_cell.length_a   1.000
_cell.length_b   1.000
_cell.length_c   1.000
_cell.angle_alpha   90.00
_cell.angle_beta   90.00
_cell.angle_gamma   90.00
#
_symmetry.space_group_name_H-M   'P 1'
#
loop_
_entity.id
_entity.type
_entity.pdbx_description
1 polymer ?
#
loop_
_entity_poly.entity_id
_entity_poly.type
_entity_poly.pdbx_seq_one_letter_code
_entity_poly.pdbx_strand_id
1 'polypeptide(L)' 'EYLWKKQQGRCMVCGQALRIEEQPWHIHHRVWRSQGGQETCDNLEMLHANCHRQIHSKKESLKDQAASCEGR' A
#
# COMPACT_ATOMS: atom_id res chain seq x y z
N GLU A 1 -2.54 15.29 -9.34
CA GLU A 1 -1.20 15.22 -9.98
C GLU A 1 0.00 15.39 -9.02
N TYR A 2 -0.22 15.49 -7.70
CA TYR A 2 0.86 15.81 -6.73
C TYR A 2 1.61 14.58 -6.18
N LEU A 3 0.95 13.43 -6.05
CA LEU A 3 1.51 12.25 -5.36
C LEU A 3 2.71 11.63 -6.07
N TRP A 4 2.65 11.51 -7.40
CA TRP A 4 3.76 10.98 -8.20
C TRP A 4 5.00 11.88 -8.13
N LYS A 5 4.79 13.21 -8.24
CA LYS A 5 5.85 14.22 -8.10
C LYS A 5 6.46 14.21 -6.68
N LYS A 6 5.64 14.09 -5.64
CA LYS A 6 6.09 14.03 -4.23
C LYS A 6 7.00 12.83 -3.97
N GLN A 7 6.71 11.69 -4.60
CA GLN A 7 7.54 10.48 -4.52
C GLN A 7 8.69 10.46 -5.55
N GLN A 8 8.89 11.56 -6.30
CA GLN A 8 9.91 11.66 -7.36
C GLN A 8 9.79 10.52 -8.38
N GLY A 9 8.58 10.04 -8.59
CA GLY A 9 8.30 8.88 -9.42
C GLY A 9 8.98 7.59 -9.00
N ARG A 10 9.20 7.38 -7.71
CA ARG A 10 9.78 6.14 -7.17
C ARG A 10 8.79 5.39 -6.29
N CYS A 11 8.88 4.08 -6.33
CA CYS A 11 8.12 3.18 -5.48
C CYS A 11 8.76 3.12 -4.09
N MET A 12 7.98 3.35 -3.03
CA MET A 12 8.49 3.35 -1.64
C MET A 12 8.86 1.95 -1.13
N VAL A 13 8.45 0.88 -1.82
CA VAL A 13 8.74 -0.51 -1.43
C VAL A 13 10.06 -1.00 -2.01
N CYS A 14 10.29 -0.80 -3.31
CA CYS A 14 11.47 -1.32 -4.01
C CYS A 14 12.49 -0.23 -4.40
N GLY A 15 12.16 1.05 -4.22
CA GLY A 15 12.99 2.19 -4.59
C GLY A 15 13.10 2.45 -6.10
N GLN A 16 12.52 1.57 -6.94
CA GLN A 16 12.59 1.68 -8.40
C GLN A 16 11.61 2.73 -8.94
N ALA A 17 11.91 3.26 -10.13
CA ALA A 17 11.03 4.20 -10.80
C ALA A 17 9.66 3.57 -11.15
N LEU A 18 8.59 4.31 -10.90
CA LEU A 18 7.23 4.03 -11.32
C LEU A 18 7.10 4.44 -12.78
N ARG A 19 7.45 3.53 -13.70
CA ARG A 19 7.25 3.72 -15.13
C ARG A 19 5.79 3.49 -15.49
N ILE A 20 4.98 4.53 -15.32
CA ILE A 20 3.51 4.52 -15.46
C ILE A 20 3.06 3.94 -16.82
N GLU A 21 3.85 4.19 -17.87
CA GLU A 21 3.59 3.74 -19.24
C GLU A 21 3.98 2.28 -19.49
N GLU A 22 5.01 1.79 -18.79
CA GLU A 22 5.57 0.45 -19.02
C GLU A 22 5.05 -0.59 -18.01
N GLN A 23 4.64 -0.15 -16.82
CA GLN A 23 4.30 -1.04 -15.70
C GLN A 23 3.03 -0.59 -14.97
N PRO A 24 2.16 -1.56 -14.59
CA PRO A 24 0.96 -1.25 -13.82
C PRO A 24 1.32 -0.79 -12.40
N TRP A 25 0.61 0.22 -11.93
CA TRP A 25 0.78 0.84 -10.62
C TRP A 25 -0.58 0.96 -9.92
N HIS A 26 -0.54 0.99 -8.59
CA HIS A 26 -1.72 1.13 -7.74
C HIS A 26 -1.43 2.12 -6.60
N ILE A 27 -2.51 2.71 -6.08
CA ILE A 27 -2.45 3.57 -4.90
C ILE A 27 -2.74 2.71 -3.67
N HIS A 28 -1.80 2.69 -2.74
CA HIS A 28 -1.92 2.10 -1.43
C HIS A 28 -2.37 3.14 -0.42
N HIS A 29 -3.24 2.74 0.51
CA HIS A 29 -3.55 3.53 1.69
C HIS A 29 -2.66 3.06 2.84
N ARG A 30 -1.80 3.93 3.36
CA ARG A 30 -0.94 3.64 4.52
C ARG A 30 -1.79 3.28 5.75
N VAL A 31 -2.75 4.15 6.06
CA VAL A 31 -3.88 3.90 6.96
C VAL A 31 -5.10 3.56 6.13
N TRP A 32 -5.62 2.36 6.32
CA TRP A 32 -6.78 1.86 5.59
C TRP A 32 -8.00 2.74 5.81
N ARG A 33 -8.83 2.92 4.77
CA ARG A 33 -10.11 3.64 4.89
C ARG A 33 -11.01 3.04 5.99
N SER A 34 -11.01 1.71 6.12
CA SER A 34 -11.75 1.00 7.19
C SER A 34 -11.26 1.31 8.61
N GLN A 35 -10.05 1.85 8.77
CA GLN A 35 -9.48 2.27 10.05
C GLN A 35 -9.52 3.80 10.22
N GLY A 36 -10.34 4.51 9.43
CA GLY A 36 -10.43 5.97 9.46
C GLY A 36 -9.34 6.68 8.64
N GLY A 37 -8.65 5.97 7.75
CA GLY A 37 -7.65 6.56 6.87
C GLY A 37 -8.24 7.55 5.89
N GLN A 38 -7.69 8.77 5.87
CA GLN A 38 -8.13 9.84 4.96
C GLN A 38 -7.55 9.66 3.55
N GLU A 39 -8.22 10.20 2.54
CA GLU A 39 -7.78 10.16 1.13
C GLU A 39 -6.80 11.30 0.80
N THR A 40 -5.88 11.60 1.73
CA THR A 40 -4.89 12.67 1.60
C THR A 40 -3.59 12.15 0.99
N CYS A 41 -2.83 13.01 0.29
CA CYS A 41 -1.55 12.65 -0.33
C CYS A 41 -0.48 12.17 0.68
N ASP A 42 -0.69 12.41 1.98
CA ASP A 42 0.18 11.93 3.06
C ASP A 42 -0.19 10.53 3.54
N ASN A 43 -1.42 10.08 3.27
CA ASN A 43 -1.90 8.74 3.58
C ASN A 43 -1.90 7.81 2.35
N LEU A 44 -1.78 8.37 1.16
CA LEU A 44 -1.72 7.64 -0.10
C LEU A 44 -0.27 7.45 -0.54
N GLU A 45 0.06 6.25 -1.01
CA GLU A 45 1.39 5.90 -1.53
C GLU A 45 1.22 5.23 -2.90
N MET A 46 2.06 5.58 -3.87
CA MET A 46 1.94 5.03 -5.23
C MET A 46 2.99 3.93 -5.40
N LEU A 47 2.54 2.72 -5.71
CA LEU A 47 3.39 1.53 -5.73
C LEU A 47 3.19 0.75 -7.02
N HIS A 48 4.16 -0.08 -7.39
CA HIS A 48 3.96 -1.06 -8.46
C HIS A 48 2.85 -2.03 -8.05
N ALA A 49 2.09 -2.54 -9.03
CA ALA A 49 1.02 -3.49 -8.75
C ALA A 49 1.51 -4.74 -8.02
N ASN A 50 2.72 -5.20 -8.33
CA ASN A 50 3.37 -6.31 -7.63
C ASN A 50 3.72 -5.96 -6.18
N CYS A 51 4.39 -4.81 -5.96
CA CYS A 51 4.72 -4.33 -4.60
C CYS A 51 3.46 -4.13 -3.75
N HIS A 52 2.38 -3.61 -4.36
CA HIS A 52 1.09 -3.47 -3.71
C HIS A 52 0.55 -4.83 -3.23
N ARG A 53 0.53 -5.85 -4.10
CA ARG A 53 0.11 -7.21 -3.74
C ARG A 53 0.95 -7.80 -2.61
N GLN A 54 2.28 -7.58 -2.63
CA GLN A 54 3.17 -8.06 -1.57
C GLN A 54 2.82 -7.47 -0.20
N ILE A 55 2.47 -6.18 -0.13
CA ILE A 55 2.03 -5.55 1.12
C ILE A 55 0.73 -6.18 1.62
N HIS A 56 -0.25 -6.38 0.74
CA HIS A 56 -1.52 -7.02 1.10
C HIS A 56 -1.28 -8.44 1.61
N SER A 57 -0.52 -9.23 0.87
CA SER A 57 -0.15 -10.60 1.25
C SER A 57 0.59 -10.66 2.60
N LYS A 58 1.53 -9.74 2.85
CA LYS A 58 2.29 -9.69 4.12
C LYS A 58 1.45 -9.19 5.31
N LYS A 59 0.55 -8.22 5.08
CA LYS A 59 -0.36 -7.72 6.14
C LYS A 59 -1.42 -8.76 6.53
N GLU A 60 -1.82 -9.63 5.62
CA GLU A 60 -2.75 -10.73 5.95
C GLU A 60 -2.10 -11.72 6.94
N SER A 61 -0.85 -12.10 6.72
CA SER A 61 -0.13 -13.03 7.62
C SER A 61 0.11 -12.50 9.04
N LEU A 62 0.00 -11.19 9.27
CA LEU A 62 0.10 -10.59 10.60
C LEU A 62 -1.26 -10.44 11.31
N LYS A 63 -2.38 -10.65 10.61
CA LYS A 63 -3.73 -10.62 11.21
C LYS A 63 -4.15 -11.97 11.79
N ASP A 64 -3.50 -13.06 11.40
CA ASP A 64 -3.75 -14.42 11.93
C ASP A 64 -3.37 -14.62 13.40
N GLN A 65 -2.89 -13.59 14.11
CA GLN A 65 -2.62 -13.66 15.55
C GLN A 65 -3.74 -13.08 16.44
N ALA A 66 -4.92 -12.76 15.89
CA ALA A 66 -6.06 -12.24 16.66
C ALA A 66 -7.35 -13.07 16.51
N ALA A 67 -7.24 -14.34 16.14
CA ALA A 67 -8.38 -15.27 16.10
C ALA A 67 -8.02 -16.62 16.73
N SER A 68 -7.51 -16.62 17.97
CA SER A 68 -7.75 -17.78 18.84
C SER A 68 -9.05 -17.51 19.58
N CYS A 69 -10.07 -18.28 19.22
CA CYS A 69 -11.32 -18.41 19.94
C CYS A 69 -11.06 -18.69 21.44
N GLU A 70 -11.54 -17.81 22.31
CA GLU A 70 -11.98 -18.25 23.63
C GLU A 70 -13.42 -18.72 23.47
N GLY A 71 -13.55 -20.02 23.18
CA GLY A 71 -14.77 -20.76 23.36
C GLY A 71 -14.59 -21.74 24.51
N ARG A 72 -15.17 -21.43 25.67
CA ARG A 72 -15.88 -22.41 26.51
C ARG A 72 -16.73 -21.72 27.57
#